data_AF-A0AAV5VWC4-F1
#
_entry.id   AF-A0AAV5VWC4-F1
#
_cell.length_a   1.000
_cell.length_b   1.000
_cell.length_c   1.000
_cell.angle_alpha   90.00
_cell.angle_beta   90.00
_cell.angle_gamma   90.00
#
_symmetry.space_group_name_H-M   'P 1'
#
loop_
_entity.id
_entity.type
_entity.pdbx_description
1 polymer ?
#
loop_
_entity_poly.entity_id
_entity_poly.type
_entity_poly.pdbx_seq_one_letter_code
_entity_poly.pdbx_strand_id
1 'polypeptide(L)'
;SLTHLQVRNCLICDAEISQIHMGIDACRACAVFYRRAKRSKCKIQCKRSSGNCAKEGRILDCRRCRFDLMKEIFARAQLDIMIKTEDIKTDCEIDSKAPIQHDSITAPQQPTTSCPNLPSTSSETPVIDRIRCGYNVMTRIRKCAELCMRPVDQFVHPQEIDDGSFPLIIGTQGLVGRTTQIMQSAIYDFASIAFPEFADLQKHEKWHLVRGCFERIHIIESAFRAVKAFPNELTIFISYTMTLSISTTEHFFRDCESNINIEEGIITLRKMLESNVEKTRGAMKRANLSDEEFLVMLALAFWNNDTLSAPESINRLSTANRAAIMRDLQALYKSVGLTDYASRIGELYCLLVSTERVAAHVVEDLEMLRVMDLNQGTRPY
;
A
#
# COMPACT_ATOMS: atom_id res chain seq x y z
N SER A 1 10.53 -67.38 -3.08
CA SER A 1 9.21 -66.89 -3.50
C SER A 1 9.28 -65.40 -3.73
N LEU A 2 9.08 -64.97 -4.97
CA LEU A 2 9.07 -63.57 -5.39
C LEU A 2 8.06 -62.80 -4.56
N THR A 3 8.53 -61.77 -3.86
CA THR A 3 7.70 -60.82 -3.13
C THR A 3 6.73 -60.16 -4.09
N HIS A 4 5.43 -60.37 -3.86
CA HIS A 4 4.33 -59.66 -4.50
C HIS A 4 4.61 -58.15 -4.43
N LEU A 5 5.03 -57.51 -5.53
CA LEU A 5 5.02 -56.06 -5.62
C LEU A 5 3.56 -55.62 -5.56
N GLN A 6 3.19 -54.97 -4.47
CA GLN A 6 1.86 -54.41 -4.29
C GLN A 6 1.67 -53.31 -5.34
N VAL A 7 0.79 -53.54 -6.32
CA VAL A 7 0.43 -52.56 -7.34
C VAL A 7 -0.16 -51.34 -6.64
N ARG A 8 0.50 -50.19 -6.75
CA ARG A 8 0.03 -48.92 -6.20
C ARG A 8 -0.63 -48.12 -7.32
N ASN A 9 -1.72 -47.43 -7.02
CA ASN A 9 -2.42 -46.59 -7.97
C ASN A 9 -2.29 -45.12 -7.56
N CYS A 10 -2.27 -44.24 -8.55
CA CYS A 10 -2.23 -42.79 -8.38
C CYS A 10 -3.53 -42.27 -7.75
N LEU A 11 -3.45 -41.62 -6.59
CA LEU A 11 -4.59 -41.04 -5.84
C LEU A 11 -5.36 -39.93 -6.59
N ILE A 12 -4.93 -39.54 -7.79
CA ILE A 12 -5.52 -38.46 -8.59
C ILE A 12 -6.23 -39.00 -9.82
N CYS A 13 -5.68 -40.02 -10.47
CA CYS A 13 -6.20 -40.50 -11.76
C CYS A 13 -6.22 -42.03 -11.87
N ASP A 14 -5.99 -42.73 -10.77
CA ASP A 14 -6.00 -44.19 -10.62
C ASP A 14 -5.05 -44.99 -11.53
N ALA A 15 -4.16 -44.31 -12.26
CA ALA A 15 -3.13 -44.96 -13.05
C ALA A 15 -2.16 -45.74 -12.15
N GLU A 16 -1.76 -46.94 -12.56
CA GLU A 16 -0.75 -47.74 -11.88
C GLU A 16 0.59 -47.00 -11.78
N ILE A 17 1.23 -47.05 -10.61
CA ILE A 17 2.49 -46.37 -10.32
C ILE A 17 3.52 -47.34 -9.71
N SER A 18 4.75 -47.23 -10.20
CA SER A 18 5.92 -47.92 -9.63
C SER A 18 6.75 -47.02 -8.71
N GLN A 19 6.49 -45.71 -8.72
CA GLN A 19 7.22 -44.69 -7.96
C GLN A 19 6.27 -43.62 -7.40
N ILE A 20 6.63 -43.09 -6.23
CA ILE A 20 5.91 -42.01 -5.53
C ILE A 20 6.46 -40.66 -5.98
N HIS A 21 5.59 -39.67 -6.17
CA HIS A 21 5.99 -38.31 -6.50
C HIS A 21 5.35 -37.28 -5.57
N MET A 22 6.17 -36.30 -5.14
CA MET A 22 5.78 -35.20 -4.24
C MET A 22 5.26 -35.68 -2.87
N GLY A 23 5.78 -36.79 -2.36
CA GLY A 23 5.44 -37.32 -1.04
C GLY A 23 4.07 -38.01 -0.95
N ILE A 24 3.38 -38.22 -2.08
CA ILE A 24 2.11 -38.96 -2.15
C ILE A 24 2.14 -39.97 -3.30
N ASP A 25 1.24 -40.97 -3.25
CA ASP A 25 1.00 -41.91 -4.34
C ASP A 25 0.39 -41.18 -5.55
N ALA A 26 1.25 -40.51 -6.34
CA ALA A 26 0.89 -39.76 -7.53
C ALA A 26 1.77 -40.15 -8.71
N CYS A 27 1.18 -40.36 -9.88
CA CYS A 27 1.93 -40.66 -11.10
C CYS A 27 2.72 -39.42 -11.59
N ARG A 28 3.77 -39.67 -12.40
CA ARG A 28 4.62 -38.61 -12.96
C ARG A 28 3.81 -37.53 -13.68
N ALA A 29 2.78 -37.92 -14.44
CA ALA A 29 1.94 -36.99 -15.19
C ALA A 29 1.14 -36.06 -14.27
N CYS A 30 0.53 -36.58 -13.19
CA CYS A 30 -0.16 -35.77 -12.19
C CYS A 30 0.79 -34.83 -11.46
N ALA A 31 1.98 -35.30 -11.10
CA ALA A 31 2.99 -34.48 -10.44
C ALA A 31 3.49 -33.32 -11.31
N VAL A 32 3.73 -33.57 -12.60
CA VAL A 32 4.08 -32.52 -13.56
C VAL A 32 2.91 -31.55 -13.75
N PHE A 33 1.69 -32.06 -13.89
CA PHE A 33 0.49 -31.23 -14.02
C PHE A 33 0.32 -30.28 -12.83
N TYR A 34 0.42 -30.79 -11.60
CA TYR A 34 0.25 -29.97 -10.40
C TYR A 34 1.31 -28.88 -10.27
N ARG A 35 2.56 -29.21 -10.58
CA ARG A 35 3.65 -28.21 -10.60
C ARG A 35 3.38 -27.11 -11.63
N ARG A 36 2.91 -27.46 -12.83
CA ARG A 36 2.54 -26.49 -13.88
C ARG A 36 1.31 -25.65 -13.49
N ALA A 37 0.29 -26.29 -12.91
CA ALA A 37 -0.95 -25.63 -12.51
C ALA A 37 -0.76 -24.70 -11.30
N LYS A 38 0.02 -25.10 -10.29
CA LYS A 38 0.35 -24.28 -9.11
C LYS A 38 1.19 -23.04 -9.49
N ARG A 39 2.03 -23.15 -10.53
CA ARG A 39 2.82 -22.02 -11.07
C ARG A 39 2.04 -21.13 -12.04
N SER A 40 0.88 -21.55 -12.54
CA SER A 40 0.12 -20.78 -13.53
C SER A 40 -0.58 -19.58 -12.89
N LYS A 41 -0.40 -18.38 -13.45
CA LYS A 41 -1.14 -17.15 -13.04
C LYS A 41 -2.57 -17.12 -13.59
N CYS A 42 -2.92 -18.03 -14.50
CA CYS A 42 -4.25 -18.08 -15.11
C CYS A 42 -5.24 -18.83 -14.20
N LYS A 43 -6.39 -18.21 -13.90
CA LYS A 43 -7.47 -18.89 -13.17
C LYS A 43 -8.06 -20.00 -14.04
N ILE A 44 -7.72 -21.25 -13.76
CA ILE A 44 -8.32 -22.41 -14.44
C ILE A 44 -9.80 -22.48 -14.02
N GLN A 45 -10.71 -22.44 -14.98
CA GLN A 45 -12.15 -22.57 -14.73
C GLN A 45 -12.63 -23.98 -15.09
N CYS A 46 -13.63 -24.47 -14.35
CA CYS A 46 -14.31 -25.71 -14.69
C CYS A 46 -15.27 -25.44 -15.85
N LYS A 47 -15.06 -26.09 -17.01
CA LYS A 47 -15.88 -25.89 -18.22
C LYS A 47 -17.35 -26.30 -18.04
N ARG A 48 -17.66 -27.13 -17.04
CA ARG A 48 -19.02 -27.66 -16.79
C ARG A 48 -19.74 -26.97 -15.63
N SER A 49 -19.10 -25.98 -14.99
CA SER A 49 -19.59 -25.22 -13.82
C SER A 49 -20.05 -26.03 -12.58
N SER A 50 -20.12 -27.37 -12.65
CA SER A 50 -20.59 -28.25 -11.58
C SER A 50 -19.56 -28.48 -10.47
N GLY A 51 -18.28 -28.24 -10.73
CA GLY A 51 -17.18 -28.47 -9.77
C GLY A 51 -16.92 -29.94 -9.41
N ASN A 52 -17.73 -30.89 -9.88
CA ASN A 52 -17.75 -32.28 -9.40
C ASN A 52 -17.12 -33.31 -10.36
N CYS A 53 -16.34 -32.87 -11.37
CA CYS A 53 -15.78 -33.77 -12.40
C CYS A 53 -14.93 -34.93 -11.86
N ALA A 54 -14.37 -34.80 -10.64
CA ALA A 54 -13.65 -35.87 -9.95
C ALA A 54 -14.56 -37.05 -9.58
N LYS A 55 -15.74 -36.76 -9.03
CA LYS A 55 -16.72 -37.78 -8.61
C LYS A 55 -17.39 -38.47 -9.80
N GLU A 56 -17.34 -37.86 -10.97
CA GLU A 56 -17.89 -38.37 -12.23
C GLU A 56 -16.87 -39.22 -13.03
N GLY A 57 -15.70 -39.55 -12.46
CA GLY A 57 -14.66 -40.33 -13.13
C GLY A 57 -13.94 -39.59 -14.28
N ARG A 58 -14.16 -38.28 -14.42
CA ARG A 58 -13.62 -37.45 -15.53
C ARG A 58 -12.57 -36.46 -15.04
N ILE A 59 -11.70 -36.92 -14.15
CA ILE A 59 -10.72 -36.07 -13.49
C ILE A 59 -9.66 -35.53 -14.46
N LEU A 60 -9.31 -36.28 -15.51
CA LEU A 60 -8.33 -35.85 -16.52
C LEU A 60 -8.87 -34.79 -17.48
N ASP A 61 -10.19 -34.72 -17.66
CA ASP A 61 -10.85 -33.82 -18.61
C ASP A 61 -11.00 -32.39 -18.07
N CYS A 62 -10.93 -32.22 -16.74
CA CYS A 62 -11.11 -30.93 -16.09
C CYS A 62 -9.87 -30.52 -15.29
N ARG A 63 -9.06 -29.62 -15.89
CA ARG A 63 -7.86 -29.08 -15.24
C ARG A 63 -8.17 -28.40 -13.90
N ARG A 64 -9.35 -27.77 -13.73
CA ARG A 64 -9.73 -27.12 -12.47
C ARG A 64 -10.00 -28.15 -11.37
N CYS A 65 -10.94 -29.07 -11.60
CA CYS A 65 -11.29 -30.10 -10.62
C CYS A 65 -10.10 -31.01 -10.29
N ARG A 66 -9.23 -31.30 -11.26
CA ARG A 66 -7.96 -32.03 -11.03
C ARG A 66 -7.03 -31.29 -10.08
N PHE A 67 -6.90 -29.98 -10.25
CA PHE A 67 -6.04 -29.17 -9.39
C PHE A 67 -6.62 -29.02 -7.97
N ASP A 68 -7.94 -28.86 -7.85
CA ASP A 68 -8.62 -28.72 -6.56
C ASP A 68 -8.55 -30.04 -5.76
N LEU A 69 -8.78 -31.19 -6.39
CA LEU A 69 -8.61 -32.50 -5.75
C LEU A 69 -7.18 -32.69 -5.22
N MET A 70 -6.18 -32.29 -6.01
CA MET A 70 -4.79 -32.39 -5.58
C MET A 70 -4.49 -31.48 -4.38
N LYS A 71 -5.04 -30.26 -4.34
CA LYS A 71 -4.90 -29.38 -3.17
C LYS A 71 -5.50 -30.00 -1.90
N GLU A 72 -6.67 -30.62 -2.01
CA GLU A 72 -7.33 -31.30 -0.89
C GLU A 72 -6.47 -32.45 -0.35
N ILE A 73 -5.90 -33.27 -1.24
CA ILE A 73 -4.99 -34.36 -0.87
C ILE A 73 -3.74 -33.83 -0.15
N PHE A 74 -3.11 -32.75 -0.64
CA PHE A 74 -1.93 -32.16 0.02
C PHE A 74 -2.26 -31.53 1.37
N ALA A 75 -3.40 -30.86 1.50
CA ALA A 75 -3.85 -30.30 2.76
C ALA A 75 -4.06 -31.39 3.81
N ARG A 76 -4.69 -32.52 3.44
CA ARG A 76 -4.87 -33.67 4.33
C ARG A 76 -3.55 -34.33 4.73
N ALA A 77 -2.60 -34.39 3.81
CA ALA A 77 -1.27 -34.93 4.07
C ALA A 77 -0.34 -33.95 4.85
N GLN A 78 -0.79 -32.73 5.15
CA GLN A 78 0.02 -31.65 5.75
C GLN A 78 1.34 -31.40 5.01
N LEU A 79 1.35 -31.60 3.69
CA LEU A 79 2.54 -31.46 2.85
C LEU A 79 2.56 -30.10 2.16
N ASP A 80 3.56 -29.27 2.51
CA ASP A 80 3.87 -28.04 1.78
C ASP A 80 4.94 -28.30 0.73
N ILE A 81 4.49 -28.56 -0.51
CA ILE A 81 5.42 -28.73 -1.63
C ILE A 81 5.97 -27.36 -2.03
N MET A 82 7.17 -27.06 -1.52
CA MET A 82 8.03 -26.00 -1.99
C MET A 82 8.52 -26.34 -3.40
N ILE A 83 8.04 -25.61 -4.40
CA ILE A 83 8.46 -25.81 -5.78
C ILE A 83 9.67 -24.91 -6.04
N LYS A 84 10.89 -25.47 -6.04
CA LYS A 84 12.09 -24.77 -6.54
C LYS A 84 11.87 -24.40 -8.01
N THR A 85 12.09 -23.14 -8.36
CA THR A 85 11.77 -22.57 -9.68
C THR A 85 12.90 -22.85 -10.68
N GLU A 86 13.24 -24.11 -10.88
CA GLU A 86 14.14 -24.50 -11.97
C GLU A 86 13.46 -25.58 -12.82
N ASP A 87 13.59 -25.38 -14.13
CA ASP A 87 13.14 -26.20 -15.25
C ASP A 87 11.62 -26.31 -15.51
N ILE A 88 11.14 -25.50 -16.47
CA ILE A 88 10.85 -25.91 -17.85
C ILE A 88 10.39 -24.67 -18.63
N LYS A 89 11.18 -24.33 -19.66
CA LYS A 89 10.79 -23.48 -20.79
C LYS A 89 9.75 -24.22 -21.65
N THR A 90 8.71 -23.51 -22.05
CA THR A 90 8.01 -23.72 -23.33
C THR A 90 7.50 -22.35 -23.74
N ASP A 91 8.21 -21.75 -24.69
CA ASP A 91 7.74 -21.09 -25.93
C ASP A 91 6.49 -20.20 -25.80
N CYS A 92 6.55 -18.90 -26.15
CA CYS A 92 7.04 -18.44 -27.45
C CYS A 92 8.17 -17.38 -27.42
N GLU A 93 9.19 -17.66 -28.22
CA GLU A 93 10.05 -16.76 -29.01
C GLU A 93 9.19 -15.81 -29.90
N ILE A 94 9.64 -14.64 -30.36
CA ILE A 94 10.80 -14.40 -31.26
C ILE A 94 11.77 -13.31 -30.73
N ASP A 95 12.99 -13.78 -30.47
CA ASP A 95 14.32 -13.28 -30.92
C ASP A 95 14.81 -11.86 -30.54
N SER A 96 15.84 -11.73 -29.71
CA SER A 96 17.27 -11.84 -30.11
C SER A 96 18.24 -11.09 -29.15
N LYS A 97 19.27 -11.84 -28.72
CA LYS A 97 20.62 -11.46 -28.22
C LYS A 97 20.84 -10.62 -26.93
N ALA A 98 21.70 -11.19 -26.07
CA ALA A 98 22.23 -10.69 -24.78
C ALA A 98 23.43 -9.71 -24.96
N PRO A 99 23.95 -9.00 -23.92
CA PRO A 99 24.57 -9.61 -22.72
C PRO A 99 24.32 -8.94 -21.32
N ILE A 100 24.33 -9.81 -20.30
CA ILE A 100 24.96 -9.71 -18.95
C ILE A 100 24.35 -8.79 -17.84
N GLN A 101 23.71 -9.50 -16.88
CA GLN A 101 23.74 -9.44 -15.39
C GLN A 101 23.58 -8.13 -14.61
N HIS A 102 22.49 -8.07 -13.83
CA HIS A 102 22.62 -8.02 -12.36
C HIS A 102 21.43 -8.72 -11.70
N ASP A 103 21.74 -9.58 -10.72
CA ASP A 103 20.79 -10.44 -9.99
C ASP A 103 19.74 -9.65 -9.20
N SER A 104 18.51 -10.17 -9.12
CA SER A 104 17.56 -9.76 -8.09
C SER A 104 16.67 -10.94 -7.68
N ILE A 105 17.01 -11.47 -6.49
CA ILE A 105 16.31 -12.48 -5.71
C ILE A 105 14.94 -11.93 -5.29
N THR A 106 13.84 -12.65 -5.53
CA THR A 106 12.50 -12.27 -5.03
C THR A 106 12.34 -12.68 -3.57
N ALA A 107 11.96 -11.70 -2.73
CA ALA A 107 11.83 -11.81 -1.27
C ALA A 107 10.69 -12.76 -0.80
N PRO A 108 10.78 -13.31 0.43
CA PRO A 108 9.75 -14.16 1.03
C PRO A 108 8.47 -13.38 1.36
N GLN A 109 7.30 -14.02 1.27
CA GLN A 109 6.05 -13.46 1.77
C GLN A 109 6.10 -13.33 3.29
N GLN A 110 5.85 -12.12 3.81
CA GLN A 110 5.83 -11.83 5.24
C GLN A 110 4.53 -12.30 5.92
N PRO A 111 4.60 -12.64 7.22
CA PRO A 111 3.45 -13.07 8.03
C PRO A 111 2.46 -11.93 8.25
N THR A 112 1.18 -12.29 8.42
CA THR A 112 0.12 -11.39 8.89
C THR A 112 0.51 -10.75 10.22
N THR A 113 0.77 -9.44 10.20
CA THR A 113 0.95 -8.62 11.41
C THR A 113 -0.38 -8.53 12.15
N SER A 114 -0.54 -9.35 13.19
CA SER A 114 -1.56 -9.15 14.21
C SER A 114 -1.19 -7.94 15.07
N CYS A 115 -2.03 -6.91 15.09
CA CYS A 115 -1.91 -5.81 16.05
C CYS A 115 -2.04 -6.33 17.49
N PRO A 116 -1.25 -5.84 18.46
CA PRO A 116 -1.48 -6.09 19.87
C PRO A 116 -2.77 -5.37 20.33
N ASN A 117 -3.72 -6.16 20.84
CA ASN A 117 -4.88 -5.79 21.66
C ASN A 117 -5.71 -4.57 21.21
N LEU A 118 -6.80 -4.83 20.48
CA LEU A 118 -7.98 -3.97 20.55
C LEU A 118 -8.43 -3.88 22.03
N PRO A 119 -8.68 -2.68 22.59
CA PRO A 119 -9.39 -2.57 23.85
C PRO A 119 -10.75 -3.26 23.70
N SER A 120 -10.92 -4.35 24.44
CA SER A 120 -12.19 -5.05 24.56
C SER A 120 -13.02 -4.37 25.65
N THR A 121 -13.58 -3.22 25.32
CA THR A 121 -14.68 -2.53 26.00
C THR A 121 -15.43 -1.73 24.94
N SER A 122 -16.74 -1.54 25.08
CA SER A 122 -17.56 -0.81 24.09
C SER A 122 -17.08 0.63 23.92
N SER A 123 -16.17 0.87 22.97
CA SER A 123 -15.72 2.23 22.65
C SER A 123 -16.90 3.04 22.12
N GLU A 124 -17.04 4.28 22.60
CA GLU A 124 -18.00 5.24 22.07
C GLU A 124 -17.58 5.78 20.70
N THR A 125 -16.33 5.54 20.28
CA THR A 125 -15.73 6.04 19.02
C THR A 125 -14.96 4.95 18.25
N PRO A 126 -15.61 3.83 17.90
CA PRO A 126 -14.93 2.66 17.33
C PRO A 126 -14.28 2.92 15.96
N VAL A 127 -14.81 3.83 15.14
CA VAL A 127 -14.24 4.22 13.84
C VAL A 127 -12.97 5.06 14.06
N ILE A 128 -13.00 6.04 14.96
CA ILE A 128 -11.80 6.85 15.29
C ILE A 128 -10.71 5.95 15.87
N ASP A 129 -11.05 4.95 16.68
CA ASP A 129 -10.08 3.99 17.22
C ASP A 129 -9.39 3.17 16.13
N ARG A 130 -10.15 2.68 15.13
CA ARG A 130 -9.57 2.00 13.97
C ARG A 130 -8.72 2.93 13.12
N ILE A 131 -9.14 4.18 12.92
CA ILE A 131 -8.35 5.20 12.20
C ILE A 131 -7.03 5.45 12.92
N ARG A 132 -7.04 5.62 14.25
CA ARG A 132 -5.85 5.79 15.08
C ARG A 132 -4.91 4.59 14.94
N CYS A 133 -5.46 3.37 15.03
CA CYS A 133 -4.70 2.14 14.85
C CYS A 133 -4.04 2.08 13.47
N GLY A 134 -4.82 2.33 12.41
CA GLY A 134 -4.32 2.35 11.03
C GLY A 134 -3.23 3.41 10.82
N TYR A 135 -3.41 4.61 11.37
CA TYR A 135 -2.43 5.70 11.23
C TYR A 135 -1.12 5.36 11.96
N ASN A 136 -1.20 4.77 13.15
CA ASN A 136 -0.02 4.29 13.88
C ASN A 136 0.75 3.21 13.09
N VAL A 137 0.04 2.28 12.44
CA VAL A 137 0.68 1.28 11.58
C VAL A 137 1.32 1.94 10.37
N MET A 138 0.60 2.82 9.66
CA MET A 138 1.10 3.55 8.49
C MET A 138 2.38 4.32 8.79
N THR A 139 2.39 5.08 9.89
CA THR A 139 3.56 5.87 10.30
C THR A 139 4.74 5.01 10.72
N ARG A 140 4.50 3.85 11.35
CA ARG A 140 5.57 2.92 11.75
C ARG A 140 6.20 2.22 10.55
N ILE A 141 5.40 1.80 9.57
CA ILE A 141 5.88 1.25 8.29
C ILE A 141 6.74 2.29 7.58
N ARG A 142 6.23 3.51 7.43
CA ARG A 142 6.95 4.62 6.78
C ARG A 142 8.24 4.95 7.50
N LYS A 143 8.21 5.13 8.83
CA LYS A 143 9.41 5.38 9.65
C LYS A 143 10.47 4.32 9.39
N CYS A 144 10.13 3.04 9.55
CA CYS A 144 11.10 1.96 9.42
C CYS A 144 11.66 1.87 8.00
N ALA A 145 10.79 1.88 6.99
CA ALA A 145 11.22 1.73 5.60
C ALA A 145 12.05 2.93 5.12
N GLU A 146 11.66 4.16 5.47
CA GLU A 146 12.41 5.36 5.07
C GLU A 146 13.79 5.44 5.74
N LEU A 147 13.90 5.10 7.03
CA LEU A 147 15.19 5.10 7.73
C LEU A 147 16.14 4.03 7.16
N CYS A 148 15.62 2.86 6.79
CA CYS A 148 16.41 1.80 6.17
C CYS A 148 16.87 2.10 4.74
N MET A 149 16.21 3.05 4.05
CA MET A 149 16.61 3.48 2.70
C MET A 149 17.61 4.63 2.70
N ARG A 150 17.96 5.18 3.87
CA ARG A 150 18.92 6.28 3.94
C ARG A 150 20.30 5.84 3.43
N PRO A 151 21.07 6.77 2.84
CA PRO A 151 22.47 6.54 2.53
C PRO A 151 23.25 6.04 3.76
N VAL A 152 24.31 5.25 3.52
CA VAL A 152 25.10 4.61 4.60
C VAL A 152 25.74 5.64 5.54
N ASP A 153 26.12 6.81 5.02
CA ASP A 153 26.66 7.94 5.78
C ASP A 153 25.60 8.65 6.66
N GLN A 154 24.32 8.31 6.49
CA GLN A 154 23.17 8.81 7.28
C GLN A 154 22.48 7.68 8.06
N PHE A 155 23.24 6.62 8.37
CA PHE A 155 22.76 5.52 9.20
C PHE A 155 22.22 6.02 10.55
N VAL A 156 21.12 5.42 10.99
CA VAL A 156 20.48 5.73 12.27
C VAL A 156 20.54 4.49 13.16
N HIS A 157 21.08 4.64 14.38
CA HIS A 157 21.19 3.52 15.30
C HIS A 157 19.80 3.02 15.73
N PRO A 158 19.55 1.71 15.86
CA PRO A 158 18.23 1.18 16.25
C PRO A 158 17.64 1.79 17.53
N GLN A 159 18.47 2.19 18.49
CA GLN A 159 18.01 2.88 19.71
C GLN A 159 17.41 4.25 19.40
N GLU A 160 18.03 5.04 18.51
CA GLU A 160 17.52 6.34 18.08
C GLU A 160 16.18 6.21 17.32
N ILE A 161 15.95 5.06 16.67
CA ILE A 161 14.69 4.73 16.01
C ILE A 161 13.59 4.43 17.02
N ASP A 162 13.94 3.72 18.09
CA ASP A 162 13.03 3.29 19.15
C ASP A 162 12.57 4.46 20.02
N ASP A 163 13.51 5.27 20.50
CA ASP A 163 13.22 6.44 21.34
C ASP A 163 12.77 7.68 20.53
N GLY A 164 12.93 7.64 19.21
CA GLY A 164 12.50 8.72 18.31
C GLY A 164 13.46 9.90 18.22
N SER A 165 14.70 9.77 18.72
CA SER A 165 15.73 10.80 18.66
C SER A 165 16.45 10.94 17.30
N PHE A 166 16.11 10.08 16.33
CA PHE A 166 16.72 10.09 15.00
C PHE A 166 16.62 11.46 14.30
N PRO A 167 17.65 11.88 13.55
CA PRO A 167 17.63 13.16 12.85
C PRO A 167 16.69 13.11 11.63
N LEU A 168 15.98 14.21 11.40
CA LEU A 168 15.33 14.47 10.11
C LEU A 168 16.39 14.91 9.10
N ILE A 169 16.24 14.48 7.85
CA ILE A 169 17.17 14.84 6.77
C ILE A 169 16.49 15.76 5.77
N ILE A 170 17.27 16.54 5.03
CA ILE A 170 16.76 17.25 3.85
C ILE A 170 16.51 16.19 2.78
N GLY A 171 15.29 16.16 2.22
CA GLY A 171 15.00 15.20 1.17
C GLY A 171 15.62 15.59 -0.16
N THR A 172 15.85 14.59 -1.00
CA THR A 172 16.38 14.75 -2.35
C THR A 172 15.40 14.17 -3.36
N GLN A 173 15.52 14.58 -4.63
CA GLN A 173 14.63 14.14 -5.70
C GLN A 173 14.65 12.61 -5.84
N GLY A 174 15.84 12.00 -5.78
CA GLY A 174 16.00 10.54 -5.87
C GLY A 174 15.32 9.77 -4.74
N LEU A 175 15.24 10.34 -3.53
CA LEU A 175 14.55 9.72 -2.39
C LEU A 175 13.03 9.90 -2.46
N VAL A 176 12.53 11.05 -2.94
CA VAL A 176 11.08 11.35 -2.97
C VAL A 176 10.28 10.28 -3.69
N GLY A 177 10.74 9.80 -4.86
CA GLY A 177 10.02 8.75 -5.59
C GLY A 177 9.85 7.46 -4.78
N ARG A 178 10.89 7.09 -4.01
CA ARG A 178 10.88 5.89 -3.15
C ARG A 178 10.00 6.08 -1.93
N THR A 179 10.06 7.25 -1.30
CA THR A 179 9.22 7.54 -0.13
C THR A 179 7.74 7.66 -0.49
N THR A 180 7.42 8.20 -1.67
CA THR A 180 6.06 8.21 -2.21
C THR A 180 5.51 6.79 -2.37
N GLN A 181 6.29 5.87 -2.93
CA GLN A 181 5.88 4.46 -3.06
C GLN A 181 5.63 3.80 -1.70
N ILE A 182 6.49 4.06 -0.71
CA ILE A 182 6.30 3.55 0.66
C ILE A 182 5.00 4.12 1.25
N MET A 183 4.78 5.42 1.13
CA MET A 183 3.58 6.05 1.66
C MET A 183 2.31 5.50 1.00
N GLN A 184 2.27 5.39 -0.33
CA GLN A 184 1.13 4.78 -1.03
C GLN A 184 0.88 3.34 -0.57
N SER A 185 1.94 2.54 -0.39
CA SER A 185 1.83 1.18 0.14
C SER A 185 1.26 1.18 1.56
N ALA A 186 1.76 2.05 2.43
CA ALA A 186 1.29 2.17 3.81
C ALA A 186 -0.15 2.71 3.92
N ILE A 187 -0.65 3.46 2.93
CA ILE A 187 -2.07 3.87 2.86
C ILE A 187 -2.98 2.66 2.65
N TYR A 188 -2.54 1.60 1.94
CA TYR A 188 -3.32 0.36 1.84
C TYR A 188 -3.51 -0.30 3.21
N ASP A 189 -2.46 -0.34 4.04
CA ASP A 189 -2.51 -0.88 5.40
C ASP A 189 -3.39 -0.02 6.30
N PHE A 190 -3.23 1.31 6.22
CA PHE A 190 -4.13 2.27 6.89
C PHE A 190 -5.59 1.98 6.56
N ALA A 191 -5.93 1.94 5.26
CA ALA A 191 -7.30 1.78 4.81
C ALA A 191 -7.89 0.42 5.21
N SER A 192 -7.10 -0.65 5.14
CA SER A 192 -7.52 -2.00 5.52
C SER A 192 -7.83 -2.14 7.01
N ILE A 193 -7.14 -1.36 7.85
CA ILE A 193 -7.37 -1.33 9.30
C ILE A 193 -8.53 -0.38 9.66
N ALA A 194 -8.52 0.82 9.08
CA ALA A 194 -9.49 1.87 9.40
C ALA A 194 -10.91 1.53 8.92
N PHE A 195 -11.02 0.92 7.72
CA PHE A 195 -12.27 0.70 7.01
C PHE A 195 -12.40 -0.76 6.57
N PRO A 196 -13.09 -1.63 7.33
CA PRO A 196 -13.21 -3.06 7.02
C PRO A 196 -13.71 -3.35 5.60
N GLU A 197 -14.63 -2.54 5.10
CA GLU A 197 -15.22 -2.65 3.77
C GLU A 197 -14.20 -2.41 2.64
N PHE A 198 -13.07 -1.75 2.95
CA PHE A 198 -11.98 -1.60 2.00
C PHE A 198 -11.45 -2.96 1.55
N ALA A 199 -11.47 -3.98 2.41
CA ALA A 199 -10.99 -5.32 2.07
C ALA A 199 -11.72 -5.94 0.87
N ASP A 200 -13.02 -5.65 0.72
CA ASP A 200 -13.90 -6.22 -0.30
C ASP A 200 -13.79 -5.54 -1.66
N LEU A 201 -13.16 -4.36 -1.73
CA LEU A 201 -12.97 -3.63 -2.98
C LEU A 201 -12.04 -4.36 -3.95
N GLN A 202 -12.32 -4.21 -5.24
CA GLN A 202 -11.46 -4.72 -6.29
C GLN A 202 -10.12 -3.96 -6.31
N LYS A 203 -9.07 -4.60 -6.85
CA LYS A 203 -7.71 -4.02 -6.88
C LYS A 203 -7.67 -2.64 -7.53
N HIS A 204 -8.41 -2.43 -8.61
CA HIS A 204 -8.44 -1.16 -9.32
C HIS A 204 -9.20 -0.08 -8.54
N GLU A 205 -10.27 -0.44 -7.81
CA GLU A 205 -11.01 0.47 -6.93
C GLU A 205 -10.13 0.91 -5.75
N LYS A 206 -9.41 -0.05 -5.14
CA LYS A 206 -8.44 0.27 -4.08
C LYS A 206 -7.36 1.21 -4.57
N TRP A 207 -6.80 0.96 -5.76
CA TRP A 207 -5.80 1.84 -6.36
C TRP A 207 -6.35 3.22 -6.64
N HIS A 208 -7.57 3.31 -7.19
CA HIS A 208 -8.24 4.59 -7.45
C HIS A 208 -8.37 5.42 -6.16
N LEU A 209 -8.80 4.81 -5.05
CA LEU A 209 -8.89 5.47 -3.74
C LEU A 209 -7.53 5.95 -3.24
N VAL A 210 -6.54 5.03 -3.18
CA VAL A 210 -5.20 5.31 -2.65
C VAL A 210 -4.49 6.41 -3.45
N ARG A 211 -4.53 6.31 -4.79
CA ARG A 211 -3.96 7.32 -5.68
C ARG A 211 -4.71 8.65 -5.55
N GLY A 212 -6.04 8.60 -5.49
CA GLY A 212 -6.90 9.77 -5.40
C GLY A 212 -6.66 10.59 -4.14
N CYS A 213 -6.39 9.94 -2.99
CA CYS A 213 -6.23 10.61 -1.70
C CYS A 213 -4.80 10.99 -1.32
N PHE A 214 -3.80 10.47 -2.03
CA PHE A 214 -2.39 10.56 -1.65
C PHE A 214 -1.94 11.99 -1.30
N GLU A 215 -2.11 12.94 -2.22
CA GLU A 215 -1.63 14.32 -2.04
C GLU A 215 -2.37 15.04 -0.91
N ARG A 216 -3.68 14.80 -0.77
CA ARG A 216 -4.47 15.39 0.33
C ARG A 216 -3.98 14.90 1.68
N ILE A 217 -3.78 13.59 1.83
CA ILE A 217 -3.25 12.99 3.07
C ILE A 217 -1.84 13.53 3.35
N HIS A 218 -0.98 13.59 2.33
CA HIS A 218 0.39 14.11 2.47
C HIS A 218 0.42 15.55 2.95
N ILE A 219 -0.34 16.44 2.32
CA ILE A 219 -0.37 17.87 2.66
C ILE A 219 -0.93 18.09 4.07
N ILE A 220 -2.01 17.40 4.43
CA ILE A 220 -2.61 17.49 5.77
C ILE A 220 -1.61 17.03 6.83
N GLU A 221 -1.01 15.85 6.64
CA GLU A 221 -0.03 15.29 7.58
C GLU A 221 1.22 16.17 7.68
N SER A 222 1.75 16.61 6.54
CA SER A 222 2.92 17.47 6.47
C SER A 222 2.70 18.78 7.21
N ALA A 223 1.60 19.47 6.93
CA ALA A 223 1.26 20.73 7.58
C ALA A 223 1.04 20.55 9.09
N PHE A 224 0.31 19.52 9.51
CA PHE A 224 0.05 19.24 10.92
C PHE A 224 1.35 18.98 11.70
N ARG A 225 2.21 18.10 11.18
CA ARG A 225 3.49 17.77 11.82
C ARG A 225 4.45 18.95 11.82
N ALA A 226 4.53 19.67 10.71
CA ALA A 226 5.49 20.75 10.56
C ALA A 226 5.11 22.00 11.36
N VAL A 227 3.83 22.23 11.67
CA VAL A 227 3.42 23.30 12.59
C VAL A 227 3.91 23.03 14.01
N LYS A 228 3.92 21.76 14.44
CA LYS A 228 4.42 21.33 15.75
C LYS A 228 5.95 21.31 15.81
N ALA A 229 6.60 20.73 14.79
CA ALA A 229 8.05 20.55 14.78
C ALA A 229 8.84 21.84 14.46
N PHE A 230 8.27 22.72 13.63
CA PHE A 230 8.96 23.90 13.10
C PHE A 230 8.09 25.16 13.23
N PRO A 231 7.69 25.57 14.45
CA PRO A 231 6.67 26.62 14.63
C PRO A 231 7.03 27.94 13.95
N ASN A 232 8.31 28.27 13.81
CA ASN A 232 8.77 29.55 13.28
C ASN A 232 9.40 29.46 11.88
N GLU A 233 9.42 28.27 11.28
CA GLU A 233 10.03 28.06 9.96
C GLU A 233 8.98 27.62 8.94
N LEU A 234 9.19 28.00 7.68
CA LEU A 234 8.41 27.53 6.53
C LEU A 234 8.96 26.21 5.98
N THR A 235 9.23 25.29 6.90
CA THR A 235 9.69 23.93 6.60
C THR A 235 8.46 23.02 6.47
N ILE A 236 8.49 22.11 5.51
CA ILE A 236 7.49 21.06 5.33
C ILE A 236 8.13 19.69 5.49
N PHE A 237 7.30 18.69 5.81
CA PHE A 237 7.66 17.30 5.63
C PHE A 237 7.34 16.89 4.19
N ILE A 238 8.34 16.51 3.41
CA ILE A 238 8.11 15.89 2.10
C ILE A 238 7.98 14.37 2.22
N SER A 239 8.34 13.82 3.39
CA SER A 239 8.12 12.42 3.75
C SER A 239 8.02 12.25 5.28
N TYR A 240 7.90 11.03 5.81
CA TYR A 240 7.88 10.81 7.25
C TYR A 240 9.18 11.27 7.93
N THR A 241 10.34 11.07 7.29
CA THR A 241 11.65 11.32 7.88
C THR A 241 12.47 12.40 7.17
N MET A 242 11.86 13.09 6.20
CA MET A 242 12.52 14.08 5.35
C MET A 242 11.79 15.42 5.32
N THR A 243 12.55 16.50 5.28
CA THR A 243 12.05 17.86 5.23
C THR A 243 12.49 18.60 3.97
N LEU A 244 11.79 19.69 3.67
CA LEU A 244 12.12 20.63 2.59
C LEU A 244 11.72 22.05 3.01
N SER A 245 12.50 23.02 2.56
CA SER A 245 12.27 24.45 2.73
C SER A 245 12.77 25.20 1.49
N ILE A 246 12.43 26.48 1.36
CA ILE A 246 12.93 27.34 0.28
C ILE A 246 14.47 27.34 0.25
N SER A 247 15.12 27.42 1.41
CA SER A 247 16.58 27.44 1.55
C SER A 247 17.27 26.12 1.21
N THR A 248 16.52 25.00 1.16
CA THR A 248 17.07 23.66 0.91
C THR A 248 16.72 23.12 -0.48
N THR A 249 16.07 23.93 -1.32
CA THR A 249 15.72 23.57 -2.71
C THR A 249 16.92 23.21 -3.58
N GLU A 250 18.07 23.84 -3.42
CA GLU A 250 19.31 23.45 -4.14
C GLU A 250 19.77 22.05 -3.74
N HIS A 251 19.73 21.75 -2.43
CA HIS A 251 20.07 20.41 -1.93
C HIS A 251 19.11 19.34 -2.44
N PHE A 252 17.84 19.69 -2.62
CA PHE A 252 16.82 18.77 -3.12
C PHE A 252 17.19 18.17 -4.49
N PHE A 253 17.78 18.96 -5.38
CA PHE A 253 18.17 18.50 -6.72
C PHE A 253 19.62 18.00 -6.81
N ARG A 254 20.32 17.83 -5.68
CA ARG A 254 21.76 17.47 -5.68
C ARG A 254 22.07 16.11 -6.31
N ASP A 255 21.09 15.22 -6.33
CA ASP A 255 21.18 13.86 -6.84
C ASP A 255 20.53 13.69 -8.22
N CYS A 256 20.15 14.79 -8.88
CA CYS A 256 19.68 14.80 -10.25
C CYS A 256 20.84 14.67 -11.25
N GLU A 257 20.57 14.06 -12.40
CA GLU A 257 21.53 13.96 -13.49
C GLU A 257 21.87 15.35 -14.08
N SER A 258 23.09 15.50 -14.58
CA SER A 258 23.63 16.78 -15.07
C SER A 258 23.03 17.27 -16.40
N ASN A 259 22.28 16.42 -17.09
CA ASN A 259 21.57 16.72 -18.34
C ASN A 259 20.20 17.38 -18.13
N ILE A 260 19.76 17.55 -16.87
CA ILE A 260 18.45 18.11 -16.54
C ILE A 260 18.57 19.60 -16.19
N ASN A 261 17.57 20.42 -16.54
CA ASN A 261 17.54 21.84 -16.21
C ASN A 261 17.22 22.08 -14.72
N ILE A 262 18.21 21.83 -13.86
CA ILE A 262 18.08 21.97 -12.40
C ILE A 262 17.73 23.40 -11.98
N GLU A 263 18.24 24.42 -12.68
CA GLU A 263 17.98 25.82 -12.35
C GLU A 263 16.49 26.16 -12.45
N GLU A 264 15.83 25.79 -13.54
CA GLU A 264 14.39 25.97 -13.71
C GLU A 264 13.59 25.13 -12.69
N GLY A 265 14.09 23.94 -12.35
CA GLY A 265 13.52 23.10 -11.30
C GLY A 265 13.54 23.76 -9.92
N ILE A 266 14.66 24.38 -9.55
CA ILE A 266 14.80 25.13 -8.30
C ILE A 266 13.84 26.32 -8.28
N ILE A 267 13.77 27.10 -9.37
CA ILE A 267 12.85 28.25 -9.49
C ILE A 267 11.40 27.80 -9.31
N THR A 268 11.00 26.74 -10.02
CA THR A 268 9.64 26.19 -9.96
C THR A 268 9.30 25.69 -8.55
N LEU A 269 10.21 24.92 -7.93
CA LEU A 269 10.02 24.38 -6.59
C LEU A 269 9.94 25.49 -5.53
N ARG A 270 10.79 26.52 -5.62
CA ARG A 270 10.74 27.69 -4.71
C ARG A 270 9.39 28.40 -4.82
N LYS A 271 8.93 28.68 -6.05
CA LYS A 271 7.65 29.33 -6.29
C LYS A 271 6.47 28.52 -5.74
N MET A 272 6.49 27.20 -5.91
CA MET A 272 5.50 26.29 -5.32
C MET A 272 5.49 26.41 -3.79
N LEU A 273 6.67 26.36 -3.16
CA LEU A 273 6.80 26.47 -1.70
C LEU A 273 6.30 27.83 -1.19
N GLU A 274 6.71 28.93 -1.83
CA GLU A 274 6.29 30.29 -1.48
C GLU A 274 4.77 30.47 -1.59
N SER A 275 4.15 29.97 -2.66
CA SER A 275 2.72 30.14 -2.90
C SER A 275 1.84 29.36 -1.92
N ASN A 276 2.28 28.17 -1.52
CA ASN A 276 1.44 27.16 -0.87
C ASN A 276 1.75 26.97 0.62
N VAL A 277 3.02 27.02 1.03
CA VAL A 277 3.44 26.59 2.39
C VAL A 277 2.93 27.55 3.46
N GLU A 278 3.11 28.86 3.27
CA GLU A 278 2.70 29.85 4.27
C GLU A 278 1.19 29.81 4.52
N LYS A 279 0.39 29.77 3.45
CA LYS A 279 -1.08 29.71 3.54
C LYS A 279 -1.56 28.45 4.23
N THR A 280 -1.02 27.29 3.85
CA THR A 280 -1.41 25.99 4.41
C THR A 280 -1.04 25.89 5.87
N ARG A 281 0.19 26.28 6.24
CA ARG A 281 0.65 26.30 7.63
C ARG A 281 -0.14 27.29 8.47
N GLY A 282 -0.42 28.48 7.93
CA GLY A 282 -1.24 29.49 8.60
C GLY A 282 -2.65 28.99 8.88
N ALA A 283 -3.29 28.31 7.91
CA ALA A 283 -4.60 27.70 8.10
C ALA A 283 -4.57 26.58 9.15
N MET A 284 -3.56 25.69 9.10
CA MET A 284 -3.39 24.61 10.07
C MET A 284 -3.15 25.13 11.49
N LYS A 285 -2.33 26.18 11.66
CA LYS A 285 -2.11 26.86 12.95
C LYS A 285 -3.39 27.46 13.52
N ARG A 286 -4.15 28.19 12.70
CA ARG A 286 -5.42 28.81 13.13
C ARG A 286 -6.46 27.77 13.53
N ALA A 287 -6.52 26.66 12.80
CA ALA A 287 -7.45 25.58 13.10
C ALA A 287 -7.11 24.89 14.44
N ASN A 288 -5.84 24.85 14.85
CA ASN A 288 -5.38 24.29 16.13
C ASN A 288 -6.02 22.93 16.41
N LEU A 289 -5.78 21.97 15.51
CA LEU A 289 -6.42 20.65 15.57
C LEU A 289 -5.92 19.82 16.74
N SER A 290 -6.83 19.08 17.38
CA SER A 290 -6.44 17.96 18.25
C SER A 290 -5.87 16.79 17.41
N ASP A 291 -5.24 15.82 18.07
CA ASP A 291 -4.73 14.63 17.38
C ASP A 291 -5.89 13.80 16.79
N GLU A 292 -7.04 13.76 17.46
CA GLU A 292 -8.26 13.09 16.98
C GLU A 292 -8.87 13.81 15.77
N GLU A 293 -8.95 15.15 15.81
CA GLU A 293 -9.45 15.94 14.68
C GLU A 293 -8.55 15.80 13.46
N PHE A 294 -7.24 15.75 13.67
CA PHE A 294 -6.26 15.45 12.63
C PHE A 294 -6.49 14.07 12.01
N LEU A 295 -6.68 13.02 12.83
CA LEU A 295 -6.99 11.68 12.35
C LEU A 295 -8.30 11.64 11.55
N VAL A 296 -9.32 12.35 12.01
CA VAL A 296 -10.59 12.50 11.29
C VAL A 296 -10.37 13.19 9.95
N MET A 297 -9.56 14.26 9.90
CA MET A 297 -9.23 14.92 8.63
C MET A 297 -8.58 13.98 7.62
N LEU A 298 -7.64 13.13 8.05
CA LEU A 298 -7.02 12.13 7.16
C LEU A 298 -8.05 11.13 6.63
N ALA A 299 -8.95 10.66 7.51
CA ALA A 299 -10.00 9.71 7.14
C ALA A 299 -11.03 10.32 6.18
N LEU A 300 -11.38 11.59 6.35
CA LEU A 300 -12.25 12.32 5.43
C LEU A 300 -11.55 12.57 4.10
N ALA A 301 -10.26 12.92 4.10
CA ALA A 301 -9.48 13.10 2.88
C ALA A 301 -9.38 11.80 2.05
N PHE A 302 -9.31 10.65 2.72
CA PHE A 302 -9.36 9.32 2.09
C PHE A 302 -10.70 9.06 1.38
N TRP A 303 -11.82 9.39 2.03
CA TRP A 303 -13.17 9.22 1.47
C TRP A 303 -13.67 10.41 0.66
N ASN A 304 -12.81 11.39 0.37
CA ASN A 304 -13.12 12.51 -0.50
C ASN A 304 -12.79 12.14 -1.96
N ASN A 305 -13.67 11.38 -2.61
CA ASN A 305 -13.48 10.88 -3.98
C ASN A 305 -14.45 11.52 -4.97
N ASP A 306 -14.62 12.83 -4.90
CA ASP A 306 -15.50 13.62 -5.78
C ASP A 306 -14.92 13.72 -7.21
N THR A 307 -14.74 12.58 -7.86
CA THR A 307 -14.53 12.49 -9.30
C THR A 307 -15.85 12.11 -9.95
N LEU A 308 -16.27 12.88 -10.97
CA LEU A 308 -17.48 12.63 -11.75
C LEU A 308 -17.52 11.23 -12.41
N SER A 309 -16.39 10.52 -12.42
CA SER A 309 -16.20 9.19 -13.00
C SER A 309 -16.13 8.04 -11.98
N ALA A 310 -16.24 8.31 -10.67
CA ALA A 310 -16.18 7.25 -9.66
C ALA A 310 -17.39 6.30 -9.79
N PRO A 311 -17.18 4.97 -9.72
CA PRO A 311 -18.26 4.00 -9.67
C PRO A 311 -19.26 4.29 -8.54
N GLU A 312 -20.55 4.06 -8.78
CA GLU A 312 -21.60 4.27 -7.79
C GLU A 312 -21.35 3.50 -6.48
N SER A 313 -20.72 2.32 -6.57
CA SER A 313 -20.27 1.53 -5.41
C SER A 313 -19.34 2.32 -4.49
N ILE A 314 -18.35 3.01 -5.05
CA ILE A 314 -17.37 3.81 -4.30
C ILE A 314 -18.04 5.04 -3.67
N ASN A 315 -18.95 5.71 -4.39
CA ASN A 315 -19.66 6.88 -3.89
C ASN A 315 -20.56 6.53 -2.69
N ARG A 316 -21.26 5.40 -2.77
CA ARG A 316 -22.06 4.87 -1.65
C ARG A 316 -21.19 4.56 -0.44
N LEU A 317 -20.05 3.90 -0.66
CA LEU A 317 -19.12 3.56 0.42
C LEU A 317 -18.49 4.80 1.07
N SER A 318 -18.09 5.78 0.26
CA SER A 318 -17.54 7.06 0.72
C SER A 318 -18.55 7.83 1.57
N THR A 319 -19.82 7.86 1.15
CA THR A 319 -20.89 8.52 1.92
C THR A 319 -21.16 7.80 3.24
N ALA A 320 -21.23 6.47 3.23
CA ALA A 320 -21.43 5.68 4.45
C ALA A 320 -20.29 5.87 5.46
N ASN A 321 -19.04 5.83 5.01
CA ASN A 321 -17.87 6.01 5.88
C ASN A 321 -17.76 7.44 6.41
N ARG A 322 -17.98 8.47 5.59
CA ARG A 322 -18.00 9.86 6.07
C ARG A 322 -19.06 10.06 7.16
N ALA A 323 -20.25 9.50 6.97
CA ALA A 323 -21.30 9.56 7.99
C ALA A 323 -20.91 8.83 9.29
N ALA A 324 -20.23 7.69 9.19
CA ALA A 324 -19.73 6.97 10.36
C ALA A 324 -18.65 7.75 11.11
N ILE A 325 -17.68 8.32 10.40
CA ILE A 325 -16.62 9.18 10.95
C ILE A 325 -17.23 10.39 11.68
N MET A 326 -18.23 11.04 11.08
CA MET A 326 -18.91 12.20 11.68
C MET A 326 -19.66 11.84 12.96
N ARG A 327 -20.30 10.67 13.03
CA ARG A 327 -20.99 10.22 14.24
C ARG A 327 -20.01 10.02 15.40
N ASP A 328 -18.87 9.40 15.14
CA ASP A 328 -17.83 9.23 16.15
C ASP A 328 -17.23 10.56 16.60
N LEU A 329 -16.99 11.49 15.67
CA LEU A 329 -16.49 12.82 16.02
C LEU A 329 -17.49 13.59 16.90
N GLN A 330 -18.80 13.48 16.62
CA GLN A 330 -19.84 14.08 17.47
C GLN A 330 -19.88 13.43 18.86
N ALA A 331 -19.73 12.10 18.95
CA ALA A 331 -19.65 11.40 20.23
C ALA A 331 -18.42 11.86 21.04
N LEU A 332 -17.26 11.98 20.39
CA LEU A 332 -16.04 12.50 21.00
C LEU A 332 -16.25 13.91 21.55
N TYR A 333 -16.78 14.82 20.74
CA TYR A 333 -17.05 16.19 21.17
C TYR A 333 -18.01 16.26 22.36
N LYS A 334 -19.04 15.43 22.34
CA LYS A 334 -19.97 15.30 23.48
C LYS A 334 -19.26 14.81 24.74
N SER A 335 -18.36 13.83 24.63
CA SER A 335 -17.62 13.30 25.79
C SER A 335 -16.67 14.32 26.43
N VAL A 336 -16.16 15.29 25.65
CA VAL A 336 -15.28 16.36 26.15
C VAL A 336 -16.04 17.64 26.52
N GLY A 337 -17.38 17.60 26.48
CA GLY A 337 -18.24 18.72 26.86
C GLY A 337 -18.34 19.85 25.84
N LEU A 338 -17.96 19.62 24.58
CA LEU A 338 -18.11 20.61 23.51
C LEU A 338 -19.56 20.62 23.02
N THR A 339 -20.27 21.72 23.26
CA THR A 339 -21.73 21.83 23.02
C THR A 339 -22.07 22.41 21.65
N ASP A 340 -21.31 23.37 21.12
CA ASP A 340 -21.45 23.89 19.76
C ASP A 340 -20.40 23.29 18.81
N TYR A 341 -20.50 21.98 18.59
CA TYR A 341 -19.60 21.28 17.67
C TYR A 341 -19.92 21.54 16.19
N ALA A 342 -21.09 22.11 15.85
CA ALA A 342 -21.46 22.38 14.46
C ALA A 342 -20.49 23.38 13.82
N SER A 343 -20.21 24.48 14.54
CA SER A 343 -19.20 25.48 14.15
C SER A 343 -17.83 24.83 13.96
N ARG A 344 -17.41 23.98 14.90
CA ARG A 344 -16.11 23.29 14.84
C ARG A 344 -16.00 22.32 13.66
N ILE A 345 -17.04 21.52 13.40
CA ILE A 345 -17.10 20.65 12.23
C ILE A 345 -17.03 21.48 10.94
N GLY A 346 -17.73 22.61 10.89
CA GLY A 346 -17.66 23.54 9.77
C GLY A 346 -16.24 24.04 9.50
N GLU A 347 -15.50 24.40 10.55
CA GLU A 347 -14.08 24.78 10.43
C GLU A 347 -13.22 23.64 9.86
N LEU A 348 -13.43 22.39 10.32
CA LEU A 348 -12.70 21.23 9.80
C LEU A 348 -12.94 21.02 8.30
N TYR A 349 -14.20 21.13 7.84
CA TYR A 349 -14.51 21.01 6.42
C TYR A 349 -13.93 22.17 5.60
N CYS A 350 -13.97 23.41 6.12
CA CYS A 350 -13.33 24.55 5.47
C CYS A 350 -11.82 24.33 5.31
N LEU A 351 -11.16 23.77 6.34
CA LEU A 351 -9.75 23.42 6.26
C LEU A 351 -9.50 22.28 5.26
N LEU A 352 -10.37 21.25 5.22
CA LEU A 352 -10.28 20.16 4.26
C LEU A 352 -10.36 20.68 2.81
N VAL A 353 -11.32 21.55 2.50
CA VAL A 353 -11.46 22.17 1.17
C VAL A 353 -10.26 23.07 0.85
N SER A 354 -9.77 23.84 1.84
CA SER A 354 -8.58 24.66 1.65
C SER A 354 -7.35 23.83 1.32
N THR A 355 -7.15 22.69 2.01
CA THR A 355 -6.02 21.78 1.76
C THR A 355 -6.16 21.04 0.43
N GLU A 356 -7.39 20.71 0.02
CA GLU A 356 -7.67 20.11 -1.29
C GLU A 356 -7.30 21.03 -2.46
N ARG A 357 -7.60 22.32 -2.36
CA ARG A 357 -7.19 23.31 -3.37
C ARG A 357 -5.66 23.40 -3.50
N VAL A 358 -4.96 23.35 -2.36
CA VAL A 358 -3.49 23.32 -2.36
C VAL A 358 -2.98 22.03 -2.98
N ALA A 359 -3.61 20.89 -2.70
CA ALA A 359 -3.25 19.61 -3.32
C ALA A 359 -3.39 19.65 -4.84
N ALA A 360 -4.45 20.27 -5.38
CA ALA A 360 -4.61 20.44 -6.82
C ALA A 360 -3.47 21.27 -7.43
N HIS A 361 -3.11 22.40 -6.82
CA HIS A 361 -1.99 23.23 -7.31
C HIS A 361 -0.65 22.47 -7.24
N VAL A 362 -0.40 21.72 -6.16
CA VAL A 362 0.83 20.93 -6.02
C VAL A 362 0.91 19.85 -7.09
N VAL A 363 -0.20 19.19 -7.43
CA VAL A 363 -0.22 18.21 -8.54
C VAL A 363 0.14 18.87 -9.87
N GLU A 364 -0.41 20.05 -10.16
CA GLU A 364 -0.08 20.82 -11.36
C GLU A 364 1.41 21.20 -11.40
N ASP A 365 1.95 21.72 -10.29
CA ASP A 365 3.36 22.10 -10.16
C ASP A 365 4.31 20.88 -10.30
N LEU A 366 3.93 19.72 -9.75
CA LEU A 366 4.70 18.48 -9.87
C LEU A 366 4.69 17.90 -11.28
N GLU A 367 3.59 18.05 -12.02
CA GLU A 367 3.52 17.66 -13.44
C GLU A 367 4.36 18.61 -14.31
N MET A 368 4.46 19.90 -13.96
CA MET A 368 5.39 20.82 -14.64
C MET A 368 6.85 20.36 -14.46
N LEU A 369 7.25 20.01 -13.24
CA LEU A 369 8.58 19.44 -12.98
C LEU A 369 8.80 18.12 -13.74
N ARG A 370 7.75 17.32 -13.93
CA ARG A 370 7.83 16.08 -14.69
C ARG A 370 8.01 16.31 -16.19
N VAL A 371 7.32 17.28 -16.77
CA VAL A 371 7.48 17.68 -18.19
C VAL A 371 8.88 18.21 -18.46
N MET A 372 9.53 18.80 -17.45
CA MET A 372 10.92 19.27 -17.52
C MET A 372 11.96 18.15 -17.32
N ASP A 373 11.57 16.88 -17.32
CA ASP A 373 12.41 15.71 -17.02
C ASP A 373 13.09 15.73 -15.65
N LEU A 374 12.64 16.60 -14.73
CA LEU A 374 13.16 16.73 -13.35
C LEU A 374 12.45 15.79 -12.36
N ASN A 375 11.34 15.17 -12.76
CA ASN A 375 10.58 14.25 -11.93
C ASN A 375 10.43 12.86 -12.60
N GLN A 376 11.55 12.25 -12.97
CA GLN A 376 11.57 10.90 -13.59
C GLN A 376 11.21 9.78 -12.59
N GLY A 377 11.20 10.09 -11.29
CA GLY A 377 10.86 9.17 -10.20
C GLY A 377 9.37 8.85 -10.07
N THR A 378 8.50 9.63 -10.69
CA THR A 378 7.05 9.38 -10.77
C THR A 378 6.70 8.90 -12.18
N ARG A 379 7.03 7.64 -12.48
CA ARG A 379 6.37 6.98 -13.63
C ARG A 379 4.86 7.07 -13.40
N PRO A 380 4.07 7.45 -14.41
CA PRO A 380 2.61 7.43 -14.28
C PRO A 380 2.23 5.96 -14.14
N TYR A 381 1.73 5.56 -12.98
CA TYR A 381 1.12 4.25 -12.77
C TYR A 381 -0.41 4.37 -12.70
#